data_AF-A0A2N6PXH0-F1
#
_entry.id   AF-A0A2N6PXH0-F1
#
_cell.length_a   1.000
_cell.length_b   1.000
_cell.length_c   1.000
_cell.angle_alpha   90.00
_cell.angle_beta   90.00
_cell.angle_gamma   90.00
#
_symmetry.space_group_name_H-M   'P 1'
#
loop_
_entity.id
_entity.type
_entity.pdbx_description
1 polymer ?
#
loop_
_entity_poly.entity_id
_entity_poly.type
_entity_poly.pdbx_seq_one_letter_code
_entity_poly.pdbx_strand_id
1 'polypeptide(L)'
;MGTSATTARQDDGSTGADPLLGPHALRAWVTGGHAARGRVFLREAETGAEALAAAADPEDVILEPAGSLPRPGAARVVGYGGRLADLGDELFLGERGVELQDYIAASFVQIVGPTAMRFFDEASWRAFLDDADLARGTGVFAAAMLDPRVLLADRSALARPDEVEGPRALRIDADGVVHLGLQGEAIGHVDDLPAALGKALPLASALGGVPGSADLIVELDRRPWLRRYLDAADLRTMLRLPNGAARIAGFGWALLDDDLADAEPPTDDPFLLDTAEGFLLADVRTLRRHLLSPLTAAVVDAIQTSSTRGRAAARVARACGVPDAHARQLCLEALAALGVHLGARTEDAAGGGAR
;
A
#
# COMPACT_ATOMS: atom_id res chain seq x y z
N MET A 1 -28.96 59.78 -24.55
CA MET A 1 -29.30 58.53 -25.25
C MET A 1 -28.07 57.65 -25.25
N GLY A 2 -28.05 56.64 -24.38
CA GLY A 2 -26.95 55.71 -24.22
C GLY A 2 -27.45 54.53 -23.41
N THR A 3 -27.81 53.46 -24.11
CA THR A 3 -28.31 52.20 -23.57
C THR A 3 -27.14 51.38 -23.01
N SER A 4 -27.06 51.27 -21.68
CA SER A 4 -26.23 50.25 -21.04
C SER A 4 -27.10 49.03 -20.76
N ALA A 5 -26.85 47.97 -21.53
CA ALA A 5 -27.46 46.66 -21.35
C ALA A 5 -26.98 46.03 -20.04
N THR A 6 -27.94 45.69 -19.19
CA THR A 6 -27.77 44.86 -18.01
C THR A 6 -27.61 43.41 -18.44
N THR A 7 -26.39 42.89 -18.45
CA THR A 7 -26.16 41.44 -18.47
C THR A 7 -26.19 40.94 -17.04
N ALA A 8 -27.33 40.34 -16.68
CA ALA A 8 -27.48 39.54 -15.50
C ALA A 8 -26.45 38.41 -15.52
N ARG A 9 -25.64 38.31 -14.46
CA ARG A 9 -24.89 37.08 -14.17
C ARG A 9 -25.93 35.99 -13.93
N GLN A 10 -25.98 35.02 -14.84
CA GLN A 10 -26.50 33.70 -14.51
C GLN A 10 -25.58 33.11 -13.45
N ASP A 11 -26.11 32.97 -12.24
CA ASP A 11 -25.65 31.98 -11.27
C ASP A 11 -25.89 30.61 -11.91
N ASP A 12 -24.87 30.08 -12.59
CA ASP A 12 -24.80 28.65 -12.87
C ASP A 12 -24.51 27.95 -11.55
N GLY A 13 -25.58 27.42 -10.96
CA GLY A 13 -25.56 26.50 -9.84
C GLY A 13 -24.81 25.23 -10.18
N SER A 14 -23.48 25.28 -10.14
CA SER A 14 -22.62 24.11 -10.01
C SER A 14 -22.81 23.56 -8.60
N THR A 15 -23.67 22.54 -8.46
CA THR A 15 -23.59 21.58 -7.35
C THR A 15 -22.14 21.12 -7.24
N GLY A 16 -21.46 21.52 -6.17
CA GLY A 16 -20.02 21.35 -6.00
C GLY A 16 -19.60 19.89 -6.08
N ALA A 17 -19.12 19.47 -7.25
CA ALA A 17 -18.43 18.20 -7.41
C ALA A 17 -17.05 18.33 -6.75
N ASP A 18 -16.71 17.40 -5.85
CA ASP A 18 -15.38 17.35 -5.25
C ASP A 18 -14.34 17.10 -6.35
N PRO A 19 -13.44 18.07 -6.66
CA PRO A 19 -12.45 17.94 -7.72
C PRO A 19 -11.41 16.86 -7.42
N LEU A 20 -11.37 16.33 -6.19
CA LEU A 20 -10.47 15.25 -5.79
C LEU A 20 -11.11 13.86 -5.84
N LEU A 21 -12.42 13.76 -6.09
CA LEU A 21 -13.12 12.47 -6.13
C LEU A 21 -12.48 11.50 -7.15
N GLY A 22 -12.28 11.96 -8.39
CA GLY A 22 -11.65 11.15 -9.44
C GLY A 22 -10.25 10.67 -9.07
N PRO A 23 -9.32 11.58 -8.72
CA PRO A 23 -7.97 11.20 -8.29
C PRO A 23 -7.95 10.24 -7.09
N HIS A 24 -8.83 10.44 -6.10
CA HIS A 24 -8.93 9.53 -4.96
C HIS A 24 -9.49 8.16 -5.35
N ALA A 25 -10.51 8.12 -6.19
CA ALA A 25 -11.08 6.87 -6.71
C ALA A 25 -10.07 6.10 -7.55
N LEU A 26 -9.34 6.77 -8.46
CA LEU A 26 -8.30 6.14 -9.26
C LEU A 26 -7.17 5.59 -8.38
N ARG A 27 -6.68 6.36 -7.39
CA ARG A 27 -5.67 5.87 -6.44
C ARG A 27 -6.18 4.65 -5.66
N ALA A 28 -7.41 4.69 -5.16
CA ALA A 28 -8.03 3.59 -4.43
C ALA A 28 -8.14 2.34 -5.32
N TRP A 29 -8.57 2.52 -6.57
CA TRP A 29 -8.67 1.45 -7.55
C TRP A 29 -7.29 0.84 -7.88
N VAL A 30 -6.30 1.65 -8.24
CA VAL A 30 -4.93 1.19 -8.59
C VAL A 30 -4.31 0.40 -7.44
N THR A 31 -4.43 0.88 -6.20
CA THR A 31 -3.75 0.26 -5.04
C THR A 31 -4.59 -0.85 -4.37
N GLY A 32 -5.84 -1.06 -4.81
CA GLY A 32 -6.84 -1.84 -4.09
C GLY A 32 -7.19 -1.28 -2.70
N GLY A 33 -6.85 -0.01 -2.43
CA GLY A 33 -6.92 0.59 -1.11
C GLY A 33 -8.31 1.08 -0.69
N HIS A 34 -8.57 1.06 0.62
CA HIS A 34 -9.85 1.39 1.26
C HIS A 34 -10.09 2.90 1.48
N ALA A 35 -9.41 3.76 0.71
CA ALA A 35 -9.57 5.21 0.85
C ALA A 35 -10.97 5.69 0.40
N ALA A 36 -11.64 4.92 -0.46
CA ALA A 36 -13.05 5.12 -0.80
C ALA A 36 -13.97 4.44 0.23
N ARG A 37 -15.07 5.10 0.60
CA ARG A 37 -16.09 4.51 1.49
C ARG A 37 -16.79 3.31 0.86
N GLY A 38 -16.99 3.34 -0.47
CA GLY A 38 -17.55 2.25 -1.27
C GLY A 38 -16.54 1.58 -2.19
N ARG A 39 -17.06 0.89 -3.21
CA ARG A 39 -16.32 0.24 -4.28
C ARG A 39 -15.95 1.25 -5.37
N VAL A 40 -14.87 0.96 -6.09
CA VAL A 40 -14.48 1.67 -7.30
C VAL A 40 -14.51 0.71 -8.46
N PHE A 41 -15.29 1.06 -9.48
CA PHE A 41 -15.37 0.33 -10.74
C PHE A 41 -14.63 1.12 -11.81
N LEU A 42 -13.77 0.47 -12.58
CA LEU A 42 -13.25 1.00 -13.84
C LEU A 42 -13.89 0.22 -14.98
N ARG A 43 -14.69 0.91 -15.79
CA ARG A 43 -15.35 0.34 -16.98
C ARG A 43 -14.61 0.78 -18.23
N GLU A 44 -14.21 -0.16 -19.08
CA GLU A 44 -13.43 0.15 -20.28
C GLU A 44 -14.27 0.48 -21.51
N ALA A 45 -15.47 -0.10 -21.64
CA ALA A 45 -16.37 0.10 -22.80
C ALA A 45 -17.85 0.14 -22.39
N GLU A 46 -18.75 0.50 -23.31
CA GLU A 46 -20.20 0.63 -23.06
C GLU A 46 -20.89 -0.67 -22.62
N THR A 47 -20.23 -1.82 -22.83
CA THR A 47 -20.66 -3.14 -22.37
C THR A 47 -20.94 -3.12 -20.87
N GLY A 48 -22.12 -3.62 -20.48
CA GLY A 48 -22.50 -3.76 -19.07
C GLY A 48 -22.81 -2.48 -18.31
N ALA A 49 -22.81 -1.30 -18.97
CA ALA A 49 -22.97 -0.03 -18.27
C ALA A 49 -24.33 0.14 -17.56
N GLU A 50 -25.42 -0.41 -18.12
CA GLU A 50 -26.73 -0.41 -17.47
C GLU A 50 -26.76 -1.32 -16.24
N ALA A 51 -26.19 -2.52 -16.35
CA ALA A 51 -26.12 -3.48 -15.25
C ALA A 51 -25.25 -2.93 -14.10
N LEU A 52 -24.13 -2.30 -14.42
CA LEU A 52 -23.28 -1.63 -13.45
C LEU A 52 -24.00 -0.47 -12.75
N ALA A 53 -24.64 0.42 -13.51
CA ALA A 53 -25.38 1.56 -12.94
C ALA A 53 -26.52 1.12 -12.01
N ALA A 54 -27.16 -0.01 -12.31
CA ALA A 54 -28.22 -0.60 -11.49
C ALA A 54 -27.70 -1.29 -10.22
N ALA A 55 -26.50 -1.88 -10.25
CA ALA A 55 -25.93 -2.62 -9.12
C ALA A 55 -25.09 -1.75 -8.16
N ALA A 56 -24.63 -0.58 -8.60
CA ALA A 56 -23.76 0.28 -7.82
C ALA A 56 -24.51 1.04 -6.72
N ASP A 57 -23.88 1.14 -5.55
CA ASP A 57 -24.43 1.80 -4.37
C ASP A 57 -24.08 3.30 -4.34
N PRO A 58 -24.76 4.13 -3.53
CA PRO A 58 -24.48 5.57 -3.44
C PRO A 58 -23.04 5.94 -3.02
N GLU A 59 -22.36 5.05 -2.30
CA GLU A 59 -20.97 5.24 -1.85
C GLU A 59 -19.94 4.77 -2.89
N ASP A 60 -20.39 4.12 -3.96
CA ASP A 60 -19.51 3.63 -5.02
C ASP A 60 -19.13 4.75 -6.00
N VAL A 61 -18.00 4.55 -6.66
CA VAL A 61 -17.52 5.41 -7.75
C VAL A 61 -17.32 4.58 -9.00
N ILE A 62 -17.84 5.06 -10.13
CA ILE A 62 -17.65 4.48 -11.45
C ILE A 62 -16.72 5.41 -12.23
N LEU A 63 -15.54 4.90 -12.58
CA LEU A 63 -14.64 5.48 -13.57
C LEU A 63 -15.04 4.92 -14.94
N GLU A 64 -15.38 5.79 -15.88
CA GLU A 64 -15.80 5.38 -17.23
C GLU A 64 -15.25 6.30 -18.32
N PRO A 65 -15.21 5.88 -19.60
CA PRO A 65 -14.65 6.69 -20.67
C PRO A 65 -15.43 8.01 -20.82
N ALA A 66 -14.70 9.11 -21.01
CA ALA A 66 -15.29 10.42 -21.23
C ALA A 66 -16.16 10.41 -22.50
N GLY A 67 -17.36 10.99 -22.40
CA GLY A 67 -18.35 10.96 -23.48
C GLY A 67 -19.28 9.74 -23.45
N SER A 68 -19.16 8.87 -22.44
CA SER A 68 -20.15 7.82 -22.15
C SER A 68 -21.55 8.40 -21.99
N LEU A 69 -22.56 7.63 -22.40
CA LEU A 69 -23.96 8.06 -22.30
C LEU A 69 -24.35 8.26 -20.82
N PRO A 70 -24.95 9.39 -20.45
CA PRO A 70 -25.45 9.60 -19.09
C PRO A 70 -26.48 8.55 -18.73
N ARG A 71 -26.34 7.96 -17.54
CA ARG A 71 -27.23 6.91 -17.03
C ARG A 71 -27.74 7.27 -15.64
N PRO A 72 -29.02 7.00 -15.35
CA PRO A 72 -29.52 7.11 -13.99
C PRO A 72 -28.87 6.02 -13.14
N GLY A 73 -28.29 6.40 -12.00
CA GLY A 73 -27.65 5.51 -11.05
C GLY A 73 -27.41 6.22 -9.73
N ALA A 74 -27.22 5.45 -8.65
CA ALA A 74 -26.98 6.01 -7.32
C ALA A 74 -25.50 6.43 -7.13
N ALA A 75 -24.58 5.69 -7.74
CA ALA A 75 -23.14 5.90 -7.66
C ALA A 75 -22.69 7.21 -8.32
N ARG A 76 -21.53 7.71 -7.88
CA ARG A 76 -20.87 8.84 -8.53
C ARG A 76 -20.12 8.38 -9.77
N VAL A 77 -20.20 9.14 -10.85
CA VAL A 77 -19.56 8.82 -12.12
C VAL A 77 -18.48 9.85 -12.42
N VAL A 78 -17.30 9.37 -12.83
CA VAL A 78 -16.16 10.18 -13.22
C VAL A 78 -15.68 9.74 -14.60
N GLY A 79 -15.73 10.66 -15.56
CA GLY A 79 -15.22 10.44 -16.91
C GLY A 79 -13.69 10.48 -16.97
N TYR A 80 -13.08 9.53 -17.67
CA TYR A 80 -11.63 9.49 -17.93
C TYR A 80 -11.33 9.41 -19.43
N GLY A 81 -10.17 9.93 -19.85
CA GLY A 81 -9.60 9.70 -21.19
C GLY A 81 -8.50 8.64 -21.16
N GLY A 82 -8.19 8.03 -22.30
CA GLY A 82 -7.09 7.06 -22.39
C GLY A 82 -7.45 5.68 -21.83
N ARG A 83 -6.45 4.93 -21.32
CA ARG A 83 -6.60 3.55 -20.80
C ARG A 83 -5.41 3.17 -19.89
N LEU A 84 -5.49 2.03 -19.20
CA LEU A 84 -4.39 1.44 -18.42
C LEU A 84 -4.34 -0.09 -18.65
N ALA A 85 -4.11 -0.52 -19.90
CA ALA A 85 -4.12 -1.93 -20.27
C ALA A 85 -2.71 -2.47 -20.56
N ASP A 86 -1.92 -1.71 -21.30
CA ASP A 86 -0.61 -2.05 -21.83
C ASP A 86 0.49 -1.13 -21.26
N LEU A 87 1.74 -1.58 -21.35
CA LEU A 87 2.91 -0.80 -20.89
C LEU A 87 2.99 0.54 -21.65
N GLY A 88 3.13 1.64 -20.91
CA GLY A 88 3.18 3.00 -21.45
C GLY A 88 1.81 3.60 -21.78
N ASP A 89 0.71 2.89 -21.49
CA ASP A 89 -0.62 3.49 -21.58
C ASP A 89 -0.78 4.62 -20.54
N GLU A 90 -1.59 5.62 -20.89
CA GLU A 90 -1.92 6.73 -20.00
C GLU A 90 -3.44 6.86 -19.83
N LEU A 91 -3.88 7.13 -18.59
CA LEU A 91 -5.26 7.48 -18.26
C LEU A 91 -5.35 8.89 -17.69
N PHE A 92 -6.32 9.66 -18.16
CA PHE A 92 -6.46 11.07 -17.88
C PHE A 92 -7.75 11.39 -17.12
N LEU A 93 -7.63 12.11 -16.02
CA LEU A 93 -8.73 12.75 -15.31
C LEU A 93 -8.65 14.27 -15.54
N GLY A 94 -9.34 14.75 -16.57
CA GLY A 94 -9.14 16.10 -17.09
C GLY A 94 -7.73 16.24 -17.65
N GLU A 95 -6.94 17.19 -17.12
CA GLU A 95 -5.55 17.42 -17.54
C GLU A 95 -4.52 16.54 -16.78
N ARG A 96 -4.96 15.73 -15.81
CA ARG A 96 -4.08 14.93 -14.96
C ARG A 96 -3.94 13.52 -15.51
N GLY A 97 -2.78 13.19 -16.06
CA GLY A 97 -2.44 11.85 -16.53
C GLY A 97 -1.83 10.96 -15.45
N VAL A 98 -2.10 9.66 -15.55
CA VAL A 98 -1.39 8.58 -14.84
C VAL A 98 -0.89 7.59 -15.88
N GLU A 99 0.41 7.36 -15.90
CA GLU A 99 1.08 6.40 -16.80
C GLU A 99 1.10 5.00 -16.18
N LEU A 100 0.92 3.95 -16.99
CA LEU A 100 1.10 2.56 -16.58
C LEU A 100 2.52 2.09 -16.90
N GLN A 101 3.26 1.69 -15.88
CA GLN A 101 4.63 1.18 -16.02
C GLN A 101 4.78 -0.22 -15.44
N ASP A 102 5.67 -1.02 -16.03
CA ASP A 102 6.11 -2.29 -15.47
C ASP A 102 7.15 -2.08 -14.35
N TYR A 103 7.14 -2.94 -13.34
CA TYR A 103 8.04 -2.85 -12.18
C TYR A 103 9.53 -2.79 -12.59
N ILE A 104 9.97 -3.69 -13.48
CA ILE A 104 11.37 -3.71 -13.92
C ILE A 104 11.67 -2.45 -14.72
N ALA A 105 10.80 -2.10 -15.66
CA ALA A 105 11.00 -0.95 -16.53
C ALA A 105 11.05 0.38 -15.76
N ALA A 106 10.31 0.52 -14.65
CA ALA A 106 10.30 1.70 -13.79
C ALA A 106 11.69 2.05 -13.21
N SER A 107 12.59 1.07 -13.10
CA SER A 107 13.96 1.29 -12.63
C SER A 107 14.90 1.92 -13.68
N PHE A 108 14.50 1.92 -14.95
CA PHE A 108 15.34 2.39 -16.07
C PHE A 108 14.81 3.66 -16.74
N VAL A 109 13.62 4.13 -16.36
CA VAL A 109 12.99 5.33 -16.92
C VAL A 109 12.98 6.45 -15.90
N GLN A 110 13.05 7.69 -16.38
CA GLN A 110 12.83 8.84 -15.52
C GLN A 110 11.32 9.04 -15.33
N ILE A 111 10.83 8.76 -14.12
CA ILE A 111 9.44 9.04 -13.76
C ILE A 111 9.25 10.57 -13.69
N VAL A 112 8.42 11.11 -14.58
CA VAL A 112 8.14 12.55 -14.67
C VAL A 112 6.82 12.89 -13.98
N GLY A 113 5.77 12.10 -14.21
CA GLY A 113 4.42 12.30 -13.68
C GLY A 113 3.96 11.17 -12.76
N PRO A 114 2.68 11.20 -12.32
CA PRO A 114 2.05 10.10 -11.61
C PRO A 114 2.10 8.80 -12.42
N THR A 115 2.49 7.71 -11.78
CA THR A 115 2.69 6.41 -12.42
C THR A 115 2.03 5.31 -11.60
N ALA A 116 1.17 4.50 -12.23
CA ALA A 116 0.73 3.22 -11.69
C ALA A 116 1.75 2.16 -12.13
N MET A 117 2.33 1.43 -11.19
CA MET A 117 3.34 0.42 -11.44
C MET A 117 2.77 -0.97 -11.15
N ARG A 118 2.81 -1.89 -12.13
CA ARG A 118 2.28 -3.25 -11.99
C ARG A 118 3.30 -4.32 -12.36
N PHE A 119 2.95 -5.59 -12.16
CA PHE A 119 3.74 -6.73 -12.62
C PHE A 119 3.18 -7.25 -13.95
N PHE A 120 3.92 -7.09 -15.05
CA PHE A 120 3.46 -7.61 -16.35
C PHE A 120 3.79 -9.09 -16.58
N ASP A 121 4.81 -9.59 -15.88
CA ASP A 121 5.25 -10.99 -16.00
C ASP A 121 5.96 -11.49 -14.73
N GLU A 122 6.26 -12.78 -14.73
CA GLU A 122 6.90 -13.45 -13.60
C GLU A 122 8.31 -12.89 -13.30
N ALA A 123 9.00 -12.33 -14.31
CA ALA A 123 10.28 -11.69 -14.09
C ALA A 123 10.11 -10.42 -13.25
N SER A 124 9.09 -9.63 -13.55
CA SER A 124 8.73 -8.41 -12.82
C SER A 124 8.35 -8.68 -11.38
N TRP A 125 7.60 -9.75 -11.16
CA TRP A 125 7.29 -10.26 -9.82
C TRP A 125 8.54 -10.66 -9.04
N ARG A 126 9.43 -11.47 -9.64
CA ARG A 126 10.68 -11.89 -8.99
C ARG A 126 11.59 -10.73 -8.65
N ALA A 127 11.74 -9.77 -9.57
CA ALA A 127 12.56 -8.57 -9.33
C ALA A 127 12.06 -7.77 -8.12
N PHE A 128 10.74 -7.65 -7.95
CA PHE A 128 10.16 -7.01 -6.77
C PHE A 128 10.51 -7.75 -5.47
N LEU A 129 10.41 -9.08 -5.45
CA LEU A 129 10.78 -9.87 -4.27
C LEU A 129 12.28 -9.80 -3.97
N ASP A 130 13.13 -9.86 -4.99
CA ASP A 130 14.58 -9.73 -4.85
C ASP A 130 14.96 -8.35 -4.28
N ASP A 131 14.31 -7.28 -4.74
CA ASP A 131 14.51 -5.93 -4.20
C ASP A 131 14.01 -5.80 -2.76
N ALA A 132 12.90 -6.46 -2.40
CA ALA A 132 12.42 -6.50 -1.02
C ALA A 132 13.42 -7.24 -0.11
N ASP A 133 13.96 -8.38 -0.57
CA ASP A 133 14.97 -9.17 0.15
C ASP A 133 16.28 -8.38 0.30
N LEU A 134 16.68 -7.66 -0.75
CA LEU A 134 17.83 -6.76 -0.74
C LEU A 134 17.63 -5.63 0.28
N ALA A 135 16.46 -5.00 0.31
CA ALA A 135 16.14 -3.96 1.28
C ALA A 135 16.16 -4.50 2.71
N ARG A 136 15.61 -5.71 2.93
CA ARG A 136 15.64 -6.38 4.24
C ARG A 136 17.07 -6.61 4.72
N GLY A 137 17.95 -7.07 3.83
CA GLY A 137 19.34 -7.39 4.15
C GLY A 137 20.29 -6.18 4.23
N THR A 138 20.05 -5.13 3.45
CA THR A 138 21.03 -4.04 3.25
C THR A 138 20.49 -2.64 3.56
N GLY A 139 19.17 -2.48 3.70
CA GLY A 139 18.52 -1.18 3.86
C GLY A 139 18.43 -0.36 2.57
N VAL A 140 18.80 -0.93 1.42
CA VAL A 140 18.70 -0.28 0.11
C VAL A 140 17.37 -0.60 -0.53
N PHE A 141 16.54 0.42 -0.77
CA PHE A 141 15.24 0.28 -1.43
C PHE A 141 15.34 0.60 -2.91
N ALA A 142 14.55 -0.07 -3.74
CA ALA A 142 14.41 0.25 -5.16
C ALA A 142 13.96 1.70 -5.36
N ALA A 143 14.60 2.43 -6.29
CA ALA A 143 14.35 3.86 -6.47
C ALA A 143 12.88 4.17 -6.84
N ALA A 144 12.26 3.33 -7.67
CA ALA A 144 10.86 3.45 -8.04
C ALA A 144 9.92 3.35 -6.83
N MET A 145 10.25 2.51 -5.84
CA MET A 145 9.47 2.37 -4.59
C MET A 145 9.61 3.58 -3.67
N LEU A 146 10.62 4.44 -3.88
CA LEU A 146 10.81 5.67 -3.12
C LEU A 146 10.23 6.91 -3.81
N ASP A 147 9.86 6.83 -5.10
CA ASP A 147 9.34 7.98 -5.82
C ASP A 147 7.90 8.29 -5.40
N PRO A 148 7.60 9.51 -4.88
CA PRO A 148 6.27 9.87 -4.41
C PRO A 148 5.19 9.91 -5.50
N ARG A 149 5.58 9.82 -6.77
CA ARG A 149 4.67 9.79 -7.92
C ARG A 149 4.25 8.37 -8.29
N VAL A 150 4.91 7.35 -7.76
CA VAL A 150 4.60 5.95 -8.07
C VAL A 150 3.56 5.40 -7.11
N LEU A 151 2.59 4.68 -7.67
CA LEU A 151 1.63 3.85 -6.94
C LEU A 151 1.85 2.40 -7.35
N LEU A 152 2.20 1.55 -6.39
CA LEU A 152 2.25 0.11 -6.63
C LEU A 152 0.82 -0.44 -6.76
N ALA A 153 0.57 -1.11 -7.88
CA ALA A 153 -0.69 -1.74 -8.18
C ALA A 153 -1.03 -2.82 -7.16
N ASP A 154 -2.29 -2.86 -6.73
CA ASP A 154 -2.81 -3.88 -5.82
C ASP A 154 -1.98 -4.03 -4.53
N ARG A 155 -1.33 -2.94 -4.10
CA ARG A 155 -0.51 -2.86 -2.88
C ARG A 155 -1.20 -3.44 -1.65
N SER A 156 -2.52 -3.26 -1.53
CA SER A 156 -3.31 -3.81 -0.43
C SER A 156 -3.27 -5.35 -0.38
N ALA A 157 -3.26 -6.02 -1.54
CA ALA A 157 -3.15 -7.47 -1.66
C ALA A 157 -1.77 -7.97 -1.23
N LEU A 158 -0.70 -7.20 -1.49
CA LEU A 158 0.64 -7.51 -1.00
C LEU A 158 0.77 -7.31 0.51
N ALA A 159 0.07 -6.32 1.06
CA ALA A 159 0.13 -6.01 2.49
C ALA A 159 -0.68 -7.01 3.34
N ARG A 160 -1.79 -7.53 2.83
CA ARG A 160 -2.77 -8.33 3.58
C ARG A 160 -3.31 -9.49 2.72
N PRO A 161 -2.45 -10.38 2.19
CA PRO A 161 -2.85 -11.35 1.16
C PRO A 161 -3.97 -12.30 1.58
N ASP A 162 -3.98 -12.72 2.85
CA ASP A 162 -4.93 -13.69 3.40
C ASP A 162 -6.26 -13.08 3.86
N GLU A 163 -6.36 -11.75 3.93
CA GLU A 163 -7.59 -11.11 4.36
C GLU A 163 -8.70 -11.36 3.34
N VAL A 164 -9.84 -11.85 3.82
CA VAL A 164 -10.99 -12.19 2.98
C VAL A 164 -12.01 -11.06 3.07
N GLU A 165 -12.22 -10.38 1.96
CA GLU A 165 -13.16 -9.27 1.84
C GLU A 165 -14.01 -9.37 0.58
N GLY A 166 -15.07 -8.57 0.49
CA GLY A 166 -15.80 -8.37 -0.75
C GLY A 166 -15.00 -7.49 -1.74
N PRO A 167 -15.17 -7.65 -3.06
CA PRO A 167 -14.48 -6.85 -4.08
C PRO A 167 -14.70 -5.35 -3.89
N ARG A 168 -13.61 -4.58 -3.88
CA ARG A 168 -13.64 -3.11 -3.73
C ARG A 168 -13.04 -2.35 -4.90
N ALA A 169 -12.03 -2.88 -5.57
CA ALA A 169 -11.51 -2.34 -6.82
C ALA A 169 -11.83 -3.36 -7.91
N LEU A 170 -12.65 -2.96 -8.88
CA LEU A 170 -13.10 -3.84 -9.96
C LEU A 170 -12.83 -3.21 -11.31
N ARG A 171 -12.45 -4.05 -12.27
CA ARG A 171 -12.34 -3.67 -13.68
C ARG A 171 -13.39 -4.43 -14.48
N ILE A 172 -14.13 -3.73 -15.33
CA ILE A 172 -15.04 -4.31 -16.30
C ILE A 172 -14.45 -4.04 -17.67
N ASP A 173 -13.93 -5.10 -18.29
CA ASP A 173 -13.29 -4.97 -19.60
C ASP A 173 -14.30 -4.78 -20.73
N ALA A 174 -13.80 -4.62 -21.96
CA ALA A 174 -14.64 -4.38 -23.13
C ALA A 174 -15.63 -5.52 -23.43
N ASP A 175 -15.31 -6.75 -23.01
CA ASP A 175 -16.15 -7.93 -23.18
C ASP A 175 -17.16 -8.09 -22.04
N GLY A 176 -17.09 -7.26 -20.99
CA GLY A 176 -17.98 -7.31 -19.84
C GLY A 176 -17.48 -8.27 -18.74
N VAL A 177 -16.26 -8.78 -18.84
CA VAL A 177 -15.66 -9.62 -17.80
C VAL A 177 -15.25 -8.74 -16.62
N VAL A 178 -15.57 -9.22 -15.42
CA VAL A 178 -15.29 -8.52 -14.16
C VAL A 178 -13.98 -9.07 -13.58
N HIS A 179 -12.98 -8.22 -13.41
CA HIS A 179 -11.68 -8.55 -12.83
C HIS A 179 -11.47 -7.80 -11.50
N LEU A 180 -10.61 -8.34 -10.64
CA LEU A 180 -10.17 -7.65 -9.42
C LEU A 180 -8.99 -6.73 -9.70
N GLY A 181 -9.04 -5.51 -9.16
CA GLY A 181 -7.91 -4.59 -9.19
C GLY A 181 -7.40 -4.25 -10.60
N LEU A 182 -6.10 -3.95 -10.70
CA LEU A 182 -5.44 -3.63 -11.96
C LEU A 182 -4.89 -4.90 -12.66
N GLN A 183 -4.52 -5.92 -11.88
CA GLN A 183 -3.83 -7.12 -12.40
C GLN A 183 -4.44 -8.45 -11.93
N GLY A 184 -5.63 -8.44 -11.34
CA GLY A 184 -6.28 -9.64 -10.81
C GLY A 184 -7.02 -10.48 -11.84
N GLU A 185 -7.37 -11.70 -11.41
CA GLU A 185 -8.12 -12.66 -12.24
C GLU A 185 -9.58 -12.23 -12.45
N ALA A 186 -10.19 -12.82 -13.47
CA ALA A 186 -11.62 -12.70 -13.74
C ALA A 186 -12.43 -13.40 -12.63
N ILE A 187 -13.37 -12.66 -12.04
CA ILE A 187 -14.27 -13.15 -10.99
C ILE A 187 -15.72 -13.29 -11.47
N GLY A 188 -16.03 -12.94 -12.71
CA GLY A 188 -17.37 -13.12 -13.26
C GLY A 188 -17.62 -12.29 -14.51
N HIS A 189 -18.89 -12.06 -14.81
CA HIS A 189 -19.35 -11.28 -15.93
C HIS A 189 -20.35 -10.23 -15.45
N VAL A 190 -20.41 -9.08 -16.13
CA VAL A 190 -21.25 -7.94 -15.74
C VAL A 190 -22.75 -8.26 -15.79
N ASP A 191 -23.14 -9.23 -16.61
CA ASP A 191 -24.52 -9.73 -16.67
C ASP A 191 -24.99 -10.41 -15.37
N ASP A 192 -24.04 -10.90 -14.56
CA ASP A 192 -24.28 -11.46 -13.22
C ASP A 192 -23.41 -10.75 -12.17
N LEU A 193 -23.35 -9.43 -12.28
CA LEU A 193 -22.57 -8.58 -11.37
C LEU A 193 -22.94 -8.79 -9.88
N PRO A 194 -24.21 -8.99 -9.47
CA PRO A 194 -24.53 -9.31 -8.08
C PRO A 194 -23.82 -10.57 -7.56
N ALA A 195 -23.69 -11.62 -8.37
CA ALA A 195 -22.96 -12.82 -7.97
C ALA A 195 -21.45 -12.55 -7.85
N ALA A 196 -20.87 -11.76 -8.75
CA ALA A 196 -19.46 -11.37 -8.66
C ALA A 196 -19.17 -10.52 -7.42
N LEU A 197 -20.04 -9.54 -7.11
CA LEU A 197 -19.93 -8.66 -5.94
C LEU A 197 -20.16 -9.39 -4.61
N GLY A 198 -20.94 -10.47 -4.63
CA GLY A 198 -21.23 -11.30 -3.44
C GLY A 198 -20.10 -12.26 -3.06
N LYS A 199 -19.03 -12.38 -3.85
CA LYS A 199 -17.90 -13.25 -3.54
C LYS A 199 -17.08 -12.68 -2.39
N ALA A 200 -16.76 -13.51 -1.40
CA ALA A 200 -15.74 -13.21 -0.42
C ALA A 200 -14.43 -13.86 -0.90
N LEU A 201 -13.40 -13.07 -1.16
CA LEU A 201 -12.16 -13.54 -1.78
C LEU A 201 -10.95 -13.06 -0.97
N PRO A 202 -9.87 -13.85 -0.89
CA PRO A 202 -8.59 -13.36 -0.39
C PRO A 202 -8.12 -12.16 -1.21
N LEU A 203 -7.56 -11.13 -0.57
CA LEU A 203 -7.05 -9.96 -1.30
C LEU A 203 -5.98 -10.35 -2.32
N ALA A 204 -5.20 -11.41 -2.06
CA ALA A 204 -4.22 -11.96 -2.98
C ALA A 204 -4.79 -12.31 -4.37
N SER A 205 -6.11 -12.53 -4.51
CA SER A 205 -6.75 -12.75 -5.83
C SER A 205 -6.60 -11.56 -6.79
N ALA A 206 -6.33 -10.34 -6.29
CA ALA A 206 -6.00 -9.18 -7.11
C ALA A 206 -4.59 -9.25 -7.76
N LEU A 207 -3.78 -10.24 -7.39
CA LEU A 207 -2.43 -10.46 -7.95
C LEU A 207 -2.39 -11.64 -8.95
N GLY A 208 -3.49 -12.39 -9.10
CA GLY A 208 -3.48 -13.69 -9.79
C GLY A 208 -3.21 -13.64 -11.30
N GLY A 209 -3.16 -12.46 -11.93
CA GLY A 209 -2.70 -12.33 -13.31
C GLY A 209 -1.22 -12.71 -13.48
N VAL A 210 -0.38 -12.45 -12.46
CA VAL A 210 1.08 -12.67 -12.46
C VAL A 210 1.61 -12.60 -11.01
N PRO A 211 2.23 -13.65 -10.41
CA PRO A 211 2.37 -15.07 -10.79
C PRO A 211 1.10 -15.89 -10.51
N GLY A 212 1.07 -17.17 -10.94
CA GLY A 212 -0.04 -18.07 -10.62
C GLY A 212 -0.30 -18.17 -9.11
N SER A 213 -1.57 -18.12 -8.71
CA SER A 213 -2.03 -17.92 -7.33
C SER A 213 -1.47 -18.89 -6.28
N ALA A 214 -1.11 -20.13 -6.65
CA ALA A 214 -0.55 -21.11 -5.71
C ALA A 214 0.90 -20.80 -5.29
N ASP A 215 1.74 -20.34 -6.23
CA ASP A 215 3.13 -19.98 -5.94
C ASP A 215 3.21 -18.63 -5.21
N LEU A 216 2.25 -17.74 -5.49
CA LEU A 216 2.11 -16.44 -4.85
C LEU A 216 2.04 -16.55 -3.32
N ILE A 217 1.10 -17.33 -2.78
CA ILE A 217 0.91 -17.45 -1.33
C ILE A 217 2.16 -18.02 -0.67
N VAL A 218 2.78 -19.05 -1.25
CA VAL A 218 4.01 -19.64 -0.72
C VAL A 218 5.16 -18.62 -0.67
N GLU A 219 5.33 -17.79 -1.69
CA GLU A 219 6.37 -16.76 -1.71
C GLU A 219 6.10 -15.62 -0.71
N LEU A 220 4.84 -15.28 -0.48
CA LEU A 220 4.40 -14.29 0.52
C LEU A 220 4.56 -14.83 1.95
N ASP A 221 4.19 -16.09 2.20
CA ASP A 221 4.34 -16.76 3.50
C ASP A 221 5.80 -16.84 3.95
N ARG A 222 6.73 -16.99 3.00
CA ARG A 222 8.19 -16.94 3.25
C ARG A 222 8.67 -15.55 3.68
N ARG A 223 7.87 -14.52 3.47
CA ARG A 223 8.21 -13.11 3.71
C ARG A 223 7.14 -12.44 4.58
N PRO A 224 6.95 -12.88 5.83
CA PRO A 224 5.97 -12.27 6.75
C PRO A 224 6.27 -10.79 7.05
N TRP A 225 7.49 -10.34 6.76
CA TRP A 225 7.94 -8.96 6.87
C TRP A 225 7.63 -8.09 5.64
N LEU A 226 7.08 -8.64 4.54
CA LEU A 226 6.85 -7.89 3.29
C LEU A 226 5.94 -6.68 3.50
N ARG A 227 4.89 -6.82 4.33
CA ARG A 227 4.04 -5.68 4.71
C ARG A 227 4.87 -4.55 5.33
N ARG A 228 5.78 -4.90 6.25
CA ARG A 228 6.67 -3.95 6.92
C ARG A 228 7.67 -3.32 5.92
N TYR A 229 8.09 -4.04 4.88
CA TYR A 229 8.89 -3.49 3.76
C TYR A 229 8.13 -2.42 2.99
N LEU A 230 6.88 -2.71 2.60
CA LEU A 230 6.07 -1.74 1.87
C LEU A 230 5.80 -0.49 2.71
N ASP A 231 5.51 -0.68 4.00
CA ASP A 231 5.29 0.42 4.95
C ASP A 231 6.57 1.23 5.21
N ALA A 232 7.75 0.57 5.21
CA ALA A 232 9.04 1.26 5.27
C ALA A 232 9.31 2.10 4.01
N ALA A 233 8.96 1.60 2.82
CA ALA A 233 9.06 2.37 1.58
C ALA A 233 8.17 3.62 1.64
N ASP A 234 6.89 3.46 2.02
CA ASP A 234 5.96 4.58 2.21
C ASP A 234 6.51 5.59 3.23
N LEU A 235 7.08 5.11 4.35
CA LEU A 235 7.69 5.97 5.36
C LEU A 235 8.84 6.81 4.80
N ARG A 236 9.73 6.19 4.03
CA ARG A 236 10.85 6.91 3.38
C ARG A 236 10.34 7.97 2.42
N THR A 237 9.32 7.66 1.63
CA THR A 237 8.68 8.63 0.72
C THR A 237 8.04 9.79 1.48
N MET A 238 7.27 9.51 2.55
CA MET A 238 6.63 10.53 3.39
C MET A 238 7.64 11.46 4.07
N LEU A 239 8.77 10.92 4.53
CA LEU A 239 9.85 11.67 5.16
C LEU A 239 10.84 12.27 4.15
N ARG A 240 10.66 11.99 2.85
CA ARG A 240 11.56 12.40 1.76
C ARG A 240 13.01 11.96 2.00
N LEU A 241 13.20 10.73 2.44
CA LEU A 241 14.50 10.14 2.79
C LEU A 241 15.06 9.34 1.60
N PRO A 242 16.04 9.86 0.84
CA PRO A 242 16.71 9.08 -0.20
C PRO A 242 17.53 7.94 0.43
N ASN A 243 17.94 6.95 -0.39
CA ASN A 243 18.82 5.88 0.08
C ASN A 243 20.07 6.43 0.77
N GLY A 244 20.48 5.81 1.88
CA GLY A 244 21.62 6.22 2.68
C GLY A 244 21.40 7.42 3.62
N ALA A 245 20.30 8.17 3.50
CA ALA A 245 20.03 9.32 4.38
C ALA A 245 19.54 8.93 5.80
N ALA A 246 19.01 7.72 5.94
CA ALA A 246 18.56 7.17 7.20
C ALA A 246 18.59 5.64 7.16
N ARG A 247 18.85 5.04 8.32
CA ARG A 247 18.79 3.59 8.54
C ARG A 247 17.49 3.26 9.27
N ILE A 248 16.85 2.15 8.92
CA ILE A 248 15.57 1.70 9.52
C ILE A 248 15.82 0.35 10.19
N ALA A 249 15.43 0.23 11.46
CA ALA A 249 15.62 -1.00 12.20
C ALA A 249 14.85 -2.16 11.52
N GLY A 250 15.55 -3.27 11.29
CA GLY A 250 15.04 -4.40 10.52
C GLY A 250 15.28 -4.33 9.01
N PHE A 251 15.96 -3.28 8.50
CA PHE A 251 16.34 -3.17 7.08
C PHE A 251 17.83 -2.87 6.97
N GLY A 252 18.65 -3.93 6.99
CA GLY A 252 20.12 -3.85 6.99
C GLY A 252 20.76 -3.17 8.19
N TRP A 253 19.97 -2.86 9.23
CA TRP A 253 20.43 -2.18 10.42
C TRP A 253 19.63 -2.61 11.65
N ALA A 254 20.33 -2.75 12.77
CA ALA A 254 19.78 -2.90 14.11
C ALA A 254 20.53 -1.93 15.03
N LEU A 255 19.84 -1.38 16.03
CA LEU A 255 20.49 -0.51 17.01
C LEU A 255 21.28 -1.33 18.03
N LEU A 256 20.67 -2.41 18.53
CA LEU A 256 21.30 -3.38 19.42
C LEU A 256 21.78 -4.58 18.61
N ASP A 257 23.03 -4.49 18.16
CA ASP A 257 23.73 -5.58 17.48
C ASP A 257 24.41 -6.50 18.51
N ASP A 258 23.58 -7.14 19.35
CA ASP A 258 24.02 -7.94 20.49
C ASP A 258 23.85 -9.46 20.29
N ASP A 259 23.42 -9.89 19.10
CA ASP A 259 23.08 -11.28 18.75
C ASP A 259 22.04 -11.94 19.69
N LEU A 260 21.24 -11.13 20.41
CA LEU A 260 20.26 -11.64 21.38
C LEU A 260 18.80 -11.42 20.98
N ALA A 261 18.55 -10.77 19.84
CA ALA A 261 17.23 -10.67 19.24
C ALA A 261 16.65 -12.08 19.00
N ASP A 262 15.40 -12.30 19.40
CA ASP A 262 14.71 -13.60 19.27
C ASP A 262 13.30 -13.47 18.71
N ALA A 263 12.97 -12.31 18.17
CA ALA A 263 11.67 -12.00 17.64
C ALA A 263 11.78 -10.90 16.59
N GLU A 264 10.80 -10.88 15.70
CA GLU A 264 10.63 -9.83 14.70
C GLU A 264 9.60 -8.80 15.19
N PRO A 265 9.79 -7.51 14.91
CA PRO A 265 8.80 -6.49 15.20
C PRO A 265 7.46 -6.83 14.53
N PRO A 266 6.32 -6.60 15.20
CA PRO A 266 5.01 -6.72 14.54
C PRO A 266 4.94 -5.86 13.27
N THR A 267 4.14 -6.29 12.30
CA THR A 267 4.00 -5.57 11.02
C THR A 267 3.41 -4.16 11.20
N ASP A 268 2.56 -3.99 12.22
CA ASP A 268 1.90 -2.73 12.57
C ASP A 268 2.70 -1.83 13.53
N ASP A 269 3.86 -2.29 13.99
CA ASP A 269 4.67 -1.54 14.96
C ASP A 269 5.37 -0.35 14.32
N PRO A 270 5.53 0.77 15.04
CA PRO A 270 6.27 1.92 14.52
C PRO A 270 7.72 1.55 14.16
N PHE A 271 8.32 2.35 13.28
CA PHE A 271 9.69 2.16 12.82
C PHE A 271 10.66 2.97 13.66
N LEU A 272 11.72 2.33 14.13
CA LEU A 272 12.89 3.00 14.67
C LEU A 272 13.84 3.35 13.51
N LEU A 273 14.25 4.61 13.45
CA LEU A 273 15.17 5.13 12.45
C LEU A 273 16.37 5.79 13.12
N ASP A 274 17.51 5.70 12.45
CA ASP A 274 18.69 6.52 12.72
C ASP A 274 18.86 7.52 11.58
N THR A 275 18.77 8.81 11.92
CA THR A 275 18.84 9.94 10.99
C THR A 275 19.93 10.92 11.42
N ALA A 276 20.21 11.92 10.59
CA ALA A 276 21.17 12.98 10.94
C ALA A 276 20.74 13.78 12.19
N GLU A 277 19.44 13.85 12.49
CA GLU A 277 18.87 14.52 13.65
C GLU A 277 18.84 13.66 14.92
N GLY A 278 19.16 12.37 14.81
CA GLY A 278 19.15 11.40 15.90
C GLY A 278 18.16 10.25 15.68
N PHE A 279 17.76 9.59 16.77
CA PHE A 279 16.85 8.45 16.69
C PHE A 279 15.41 8.91 16.60
N LEU A 280 14.69 8.43 15.59
CA LEU A 280 13.28 8.75 15.38
C LEU A 280 12.43 7.48 15.50
N LEU A 281 11.31 7.58 16.20
CA LEU A 281 10.23 6.59 16.15
C LEU A 281 9.10 7.15 15.29
N ALA A 282 8.78 6.50 14.17
CA ALA A 282 7.79 6.99 13.23
C ALA A 282 6.75 5.91 12.91
N ASP A 283 5.48 6.32 12.89
CA ASP A 283 4.34 5.46 12.61
C ASP A 283 3.62 5.94 11.34
N VAL A 284 3.56 5.07 10.34
CA VAL A 284 2.92 5.34 9.04
C VAL A 284 1.39 5.41 9.13
N ARG A 285 0.79 4.78 10.15
CA ARG A 285 -0.67 4.71 10.33
C ARG A 285 -1.18 5.92 11.08
N THR A 286 -0.52 6.27 12.19
CA THR A 286 -0.93 7.43 13.00
C THR A 286 -0.29 8.74 12.53
N LEU A 287 0.67 8.67 11.61
CA LEU A 287 1.46 9.80 11.11
C LEU A 287 2.26 10.53 12.21
N ARG A 288 2.47 9.87 13.36
CA ARG A 288 3.18 10.42 14.50
C ARG A 288 4.67 10.13 14.41
N ARG A 289 5.45 11.05 15.02
CA ARG A 289 6.90 11.03 15.05
C ARG A 289 7.38 11.44 16.44
N HIS A 290 8.34 10.71 16.98
CA HIS A 290 8.96 11.02 18.27
C HIS A 290 10.48 11.00 18.12
N LEU A 291 11.14 12.10 18.47
CA LEU A 291 12.60 12.12 18.62
C LEU A 291 12.96 11.46 19.95
N LEU A 292 13.83 10.46 19.90
CA LEU A 292 14.18 9.64 21.05
C LEU A 292 15.59 9.97 21.54
N SER A 293 15.78 9.87 22.86
CA SER A 293 17.13 9.78 23.42
C SER A 293 17.77 8.43 23.06
N PRO A 294 19.11 8.31 23.04
CA PRO A 294 19.78 7.04 22.76
C PRO A 294 19.32 5.87 23.66
N LEU A 295 19.09 6.14 24.95
CA LEU A 295 18.56 5.16 25.89
C LEU A 295 17.14 4.70 25.51
N THR A 296 16.26 5.64 25.14
CA THR A 296 14.89 5.30 24.76
C THR A 296 14.86 4.52 23.44
N ALA A 297 15.73 4.88 22.48
CA ALA A 297 15.88 4.15 21.23
C ALA A 297 16.34 2.71 21.48
N ALA A 298 17.32 2.49 22.35
CA ALA A 298 17.76 1.15 22.76
C ALA A 298 16.64 0.35 23.44
N VAL A 299 15.81 0.99 24.26
CA VAL A 299 14.63 0.36 24.88
C VAL A 299 13.62 -0.07 23.81
N VAL A 300 13.33 0.79 22.83
CA VAL A 300 12.42 0.47 21.73
C VAL A 300 12.95 -0.71 20.92
N ASP A 301 14.21 -0.65 20.49
CA ASP A 301 14.83 -1.72 19.70
C ASP A 301 14.80 -3.06 20.44
N ALA A 302 15.15 -3.06 21.74
CA ALA A 302 15.10 -4.25 22.58
C ALA A 302 13.68 -4.82 22.72
N ILE A 303 12.65 -3.97 22.87
CA ILE A 303 11.25 -4.41 22.97
C ILE A 303 10.82 -5.07 21.66
N GLN A 304 11.01 -4.38 20.54
CA GLN A 304 10.51 -4.81 19.24
C GLN A 304 11.18 -6.09 18.74
N THR A 305 12.43 -6.35 19.17
CA THR A 305 13.21 -7.52 18.76
C THR A 305 13.32 -8.60 19.86
N SER A 306 12.50 -8.52 20.91
CA SER A 306 12.45 -9.55 21.97
C SER A 306 11.06 -10.13 22.17
N SER A 307 10.98 -11.45 22.31
CA SER A 307 9.71 -12.17 22.53
C SER A 307 9.10 -11.96 23.91
N THR A 308 9.87 -11.45 24.88
CA THR A 308 9.39 -11.20 26.25
C THR A 308 9.98 -9.93 26.84
N ARG A 309 9.23 -9.28 27.75
CA ARG A 309 9.72 -8.09 28.48
C ARG A 309 11.00 -8.36 29.27
N GLY A 310 11.14 -9.57 29.83
CA GLY A 310 12.33 -9.95 30.60
C GLY A 310 13.59 -9.97 29.74
N ARG A 311 13.49 -10.50 28.52
CA ARG A 311 14.60 -10.48 27.55
C ARG A 311 14.92 -9.05 27.12
N ALA A 312 13.91 -8.26 26.77
CA ALA A 312 14.09 -6.85 26.39
C ALA A 312 14.83 -6.08 27.50
N ALA A 313 14.37 -6.19 28.75
CA ALA A 313 14.99 -5.53 29.89
C ALA A 313 16.44 -5.98 30.12
N ALA A 314 16.73 -7.28 30.00
CA ALA A 314 18.09 -7.78 30.14
C ALA A 314 19.05 -7.24 29.05
N ARG A 315 18.55 -7.11 27.81
CA ARG A 315 19.29 -6.52 26.69
C ARG A 315 19.57 -5.04 26.91
N VAL A 316 18.56 -4.27 27.34
CA VAL A 316 18.73 -2.84 27.71
C VAL A 316 19.73 -2.67 28.86
N ALA A 317 19.60 -3.46 29.92
CA ALA A 317 20.49 -3.39 31.07
C ALA A 317 21.96 -3.59 30.66
N ARG A 318 22.20 -4.57 29.78
CA ARG A 318 23.54 -4.85 29.23
C ARG A 318 24.04 -3.73 28.32
N ALA A 319 23.25 -3.36 27.31
CA ALA A 319 23.65 -2.41 26.28
C ALA A 319 23.87 -0.99 26.83
N CYS A 320 23.07 -0.58 27.81
CA CYS A 320 23.09 0.76 28.37
C CYS A 320 23.79 0.85 29.74
N GLY A 321 24.23 -0.27 30.32
CA GLY A 321 24.88 -0.29 31.63
C GLY A 321 23.97 0.14 32.79
N VAL A 322 22.66 -0.09 32.68
CA VAL A 322 21.68 0.30 33.70
C VAL A 322 21.25 -0.90 34.55
N PRO A 323 20.84 -0.70 35.82
CA PRO A 323 20.34 -1.79 36.66
C PRO A 323 19.11 -2.49 36.05
N ASP A 324 19.01 -3.82 36.20
CA ASP A 324 17.90 -4.62 35.66
C ASP A 324 16.51 -4.09 36.07
N ALA A 325 16.35 -3.70 37.34
CA ALA A 325 15.10 -3.12 37.82
C ALA A 325 14.73 -1.81 37.08
N HIS A 326 15.73 -0.99 36.73
CA HIS A 326 15.51 0.23 35.96
C HIS A 326 15.18 -0.08 34.50
N ALA A 327 15.91 -1.01 33.87
CA ALA A 327 15.62 -1.46 32.51
C ALA A 327 14.19 -2.00 32.37
N ARG A 328 13.71 -2.80 33.33
CA ARG A 328 12.33 -3.30 33.36
C ARG A 328 11.31 -2.16 33.42
N GLN A 329 11.57 -1.15 34.24
CA GLN A 329 10.69 0.01 34.36
C GLN A 329 10.64 0.80 33.05
N LEU A 330 11.79 1.07 32.43
CA LEU A 330 11.86 1.74 31.13
C LEU A 330 11.09 0.97 30.05
N CYS A 331 11.22 -0.36 30.01
CA CYS A 331 10.48 -1.18 29.06
C CYS A 331 8.96 -1.09 29.27
N LEU A 332 8.49 -1.06 30.52
CA LEU A 332 7.06 -0.91 30.82
C LEU A 332 6.51 0.46 30.39
N GLU A 333 7.28 1.52 30.65
CA GLU A 333 6.91 2.89 30.27
C GLU A 333 6.85 3.06 28.74
N ALA A 334 7.83 2.50 28.02
CA ALA A 334 7.87 2.56 26.56
C ALA A 334 6.68 1.84 25.91
N LEU A 335 6.31 0.64 26.38
CA LEU A 335 5.12 -0.08 25.91
C LEU A 335 3.83 0.74 26.08
N ALA A 336 3.70 1.45 27.20
CA ALA A 336 2.52 2.26 27.49
C ALA A 336 2.47 3.58 26.72
N ALA A 337 3.62 4.20 26.47
CA ALA A 337 3.70 5.57 25.96
C ALA A 337 3.96 5.67 24.45
N LEU A 338 4.64 4.70 23.86
CA LEU A 338 5.20 4.81 22.50
C LEU A 338 4.48 3.94 21.46
N GLY A 339 3.50 3.13 21.87
CA GLY A 339 2.77 2.24 20.96
C GLY A 339 3.65 1.16 20.33
N VAL A 340 4.76 0.81 20.97
CA VAL A 340 5.63 -0.31 20.60
C VAL A 340 5.16 -1.58 21.29
N HIS A 341 5.38 -2.72 20.66
CA HIS A 341 4.99 -4.02 21.19
C HIS A 341 6.16 -5.00 21.17
N LEU A 342 6.05 -6.06 21.98
CA LEU A 342 7.02 -7.15 21.95
C LEU A 342 7.01 -7.83 20.58
N GLY A 343 8.18 -8.26 20.14
CA GLY A 343 8.31 -8.99 18.90
C GLY A 343 7.55 -10.33 18.91
N ALA A 344 7.11 -10.75 17.73
CA ALA A 344 6.61 -12.09 17.50
C ALA A 344 7.78 -13.02 17.17
N ARG A 345 7.81 -14.21 17.78
CA ARG A 345 8.78 -15.23 17.37
C ARG A 345 8.46 -15.64 15.95
N THR A 346 9.44 -15.53 15.08
CA THR A 346 9.48 -16.35 13.88
C THR A 346 9.58 -17.80 14.36
N GLU A 347 8.59 -18.62 14.04
CA GLU A 347 8.77 -20.07 14.18
C GLU A 347 9.96 -20.44 13.30
N ASP A 348 11.10 -20.74 13.92
CA ASP A 348 12.20 -21.36 13.22
C ASP A 348 11.64 -22.58 12.49
N ALA A 349 12.06 -22.77 11.24
CA ALA A 349 11.93 -24.01 10.47
C ALA A 349 12.70 -25.17 11.12
N ALA A 350 12.55 -25.36 12.44
CA ALA A 350 13.00 -26.48 13.23
C ALA A 350 11.99 -27.62 13.06
N GLY A 351 11.92 -28.18 11.85
CA GLY A 351 10.98 -29.26 11.54
C GLY A 351 11.23 -29.99 10.22
N GLY A 352 12.48 -30.02 9.73
CA GLY A 352 12.83 -30.69 8.47
C GLY A 352 14.08 -31.56 8.55
N GLY A 353 14.43 -32.06 9.74
CA GLY A 353 15.51 -33.01 9.95
C GLY A 353 15.01 -34.20 10.74
N ALA A 354 14.96 -35.36 10.08
CA ALA A 354 14.75 -36.73 10.57
C ALA A 354 13.34 -37.33 10.35
N ARG A 355 13.15 -38.00 9.20
CA ARG A 355 13.26 -39.47 9.08
C ARG A 355 13.26 -39.93 7.64
#